data_AF-A0AAD9P734-F1
#
_entry.id   AF-A0AAD9P734-F1
#
_cell.length_a   1.000
_cell.length_b   1.000
_cell.length_c   1.000
_cell.angle_alpha   90.00
_cell.angle_beta   90.00
_cell.angle_gamma   90.00
#
_symmetry.space_group_name_H-M   'P 1'
#
loop_
_entity.id
_entity.type
_entity.pdbx_description
1 polymer ?
#
loop_
_entity_poly.entity_id
_entity_poly.type
_entity_poly.pdbx_seq_one_letter_code
_entity_poly.pdbx_strand_id
1 'polypeptide(L)'
;MFSCEADLDQLEQYSRRTNLRFFGIPESEKVIVNFAKADMRDVGIRARRRLRESGVGPTVYVNEDLTRRRVALAKKTRQLKKSRNINDCWTFNGKVVVKTIDGVVNR
;
A
#
# COMPACT_ATOMS: atom_id res chain seq x y z
N MET A 1 12.47 14.67 -20.43
CA MET A 1 13.20 14.32 -19.18
C MET A 1 12.33 13.57 -18.16
N PHE A 2 11.07 13.22 -18.45
CA PHE A 2 10.16 12.53 -17.49
C PHE A 2 10.19 10.99 -17.54
N SER A 3 10.74 10.38 -18.59
CA SER A 3 10.73 8.91 -18.75
C SER A 3 11.64 8.22 -17.73
N CYS A 4 12.90 8.65 -17.63
CA CYS A 4 13.90 7.94 -16.85
C CYS A 4 13.55 7.88 -15.35
N GLU A 5 12.97 8.93 -14.77
CA GLU A 5 12.53 8.91 -13.38
C GLU A 5 11.38 7.92 -13.14
N ALA A 6 10.45 7.82 -14.09
CA ALA A 6 9.34 6.87 -14.02
C ALA A 6 9.85 5.43 -14.16
N ASP A 7 10.81 5.21 -15.05
CA ASP A 7 11.45 3.90 -15.27
C ASP A 7 12.22 3.44 -14.02
N LEU A 8 13.00 4.35 -13.42
CA LEU A 8 13.71 4.08 -12.16
C LEU A 8 12.75 3.76 -11.01
N ASP A 9 11.67 4.53 -10.86
CA ASP A 9 10.65 4.29 -9.85
C ASP A 9 9.85 2.99 -10.09
N GLN A 10 9.73 2.56 -11.35
CA GLN A 10 9.13 1.27 -11.68
C GLN A 10 10.07 0.11 -11.30
N LEU A 11 11.37 0.22 -11.59
CA LEU A 11 12.37 -0.77 -11.18
C LEU A 11 12.50 -0.87 -9.66
N GLU A 12 12.51 0.27 -8.96
CA GLU A 12 12.52 0.31 -7.50
C GLU A 12 11.28 -0.40 -6.93
N GLN A 13 10.09 -0.16 -7.50
CA GLN A 13 8.87 -0.82 -7.03
C GLN A 13 8.83 -2.31 -7.33
N TYR A 14 9.44 -2.73 -8.44
CA TYR A 14 9.59 -4.15 -8.79
C TYR A 14 10.42 -4.88 -7.72
N SER A 15 11.53 -4.27 -7.27
CA SER A 15 12.35 -4.77 -6.16
C SER A 15 11.57 -4.91 -4.85
N ARG A 16 10.58 -4.05 -4.59
CA ARG A 16 9.77 -4.07 -3.36
C ARG A 16 8.50 -4.92 -3.45
N ARG A 17 8.25 -5.57 -4.59
CA ARG A 17 6.98 -6.28 -4.84
C ARG A 17 6.69 -7.35 -3.80
N THR A 18 7.71 -8.02 -3.28
CA THR A 18 7.60 -9.07 -2.27
C THR A 18 7.58 -8.56 -0.84
N ASN A 19 7.73 -7.26 -0.60
CA ASN A 19 7.84 -6.69 0.74
C ASN A 19 6.49 -6.25 1.29
N LEU A 20 6.26 -6.50 2.59
CA LEU A 20 5.23 -5.84 3.40
C LEU A 20 5.85 -5.08 4.57
N ARG A 21 5.22 -3.97 4.91
CA ARG A 21 5.56 -3.16 6.07
C ARG A 21 4.56 -3.42 7.18
N PHE A 22 5.07 -3.85 8.32
CA PHE A 22 4.33 -4.02 9.55
C PHE A 22 4.63 -2.83 10.48
N PHE A 23 3.60 -2.32 11.13
CA PHE A 23 3.69 -1.22 12.07
C PHE A 23 2.99 -1.59 13.37
N GLY A 24 3.48 -1.05 14.49
CA GLY A 24 2.86 -1.18 15.81
C GLY A 24 2.97 -2.58 16.41
N ILE A 25 4.09 -3.26 16.14
CA ILE A 25 4.45 -4.47 16.89
C ILE A 25 5.03 -3.99 18.24
N PRO A 26 4.64 -4.56 19.39
CA PRO A 26 5.09 -4.11 20.71
C PRO A 26 6.62 -4.04 20.85
N GLU A 27 7.32 -5.04 20.29
CA GLU A 27 8.77 -5.15 20.33
C GLU A 27 9.49 -4.30 19.27
N SER A 28 8.76 -3.81 18.26
CA SER A 28 9.35 -3.07 17.14
C SER A 28 8.32 -2.18 16.45
N GLU A 29 8.56 -0.87 16.45
CA GLU A 29 7.61 0.09 15.88
C GLU A 29 7.34 -0.15 14.38
N LYS A 30 8.38 -0.55 13.62
CA LYS A 30 8.34 -0.72 12.16
C LYS A 30 9.21 -1.90 11.71
N VAL A 31 8.62 -2.84 10.98
CA VAL A 31 9.32 -4.02 10.43
C VAL A 31 8.99 -4.16 8.94
N ILE A 32 9.99 -4.50 8.12
CA ILE A 32 9.80 -4.89 6.72
C ILE A 32 10.00 -6.39 6.61
N VAL A 33 9.00 -7.09 6.11
CA VAL A 33 9.05 -8.53 5.85
C VAL A 33 9.14 -8.74 4.35
N ASN A 34 10.22 -9.38 3.90
CA ASN A 34 10.39 -9.81 2.52
C ASN A 34 9.90 -11.26 2.36
N PHE A 35 8.93 -11.47 1.48
CA PHE A 35 8.42 -12.80 1.18
C PHE A 35 9.22 -13.45 0.04
N ALA A 36 9.33 -14.77 0.06
CA ALA A 36 10.00 -15.50 -1.03
C ALA A 36 9.31 -15.32 -2.40
N LYS A 37 7.98 -15.12 -2.41
CA LYS A 37 7.17 -14.96 -3.63
C LYS A 37 6.13 -13.85 -3.44
N ALA A 38 5.83 -13.14 -4.52
CA ALA A 38 4.83 -12.06 -4.51
C ALA A 38 3.42 -12.57 -4.13
N ASP A 39 3.07 -13.78 -4.57
CA ASP A 39 1.76 -14.36 -4.27
C ASP A 39 1.59 -14.69 -2.77
N MET A 40 2.69 -15.05 -2.09
CA MET A 40 2.69 -15.26 -0.64
C MET A 40 2.50 -13.95 0.11
N ARG A 41 3.12 -12.88 -0.38
CA ARG A 41 2.87 -11.53 0.11
C ARG A 41 1.38 -11.14 -0.04
N ASP A 42 0.75 -11.51 -1.17
CA ASP A 42 -0.66 -11.18 -1.42
C ASP A 42 -1.60 -11.91 -0.46
N VAL A 43 -1.26 -13.14 -0.08
CA VAL A 43 -1.94 -13.86 1.02
C VAL A 43 -1.86 -13.05 2.32
N GLY A 44 -0.68 -12.53 2.67
CA GLY A 44 -0.47 -11.68 3.84
C GLY A 44 -1.33 -10.41 3.83
N ILE A 45 -1.39 -9.71 2.68
CA ILE A 45 -2.25 -8.52 2.52
C ILE A 45 -3.73 -8.85 2.66
N ARG A 46 -4.19 -10.00 2.15
CA ARG A 46 -5.59 -10.44 2.32
C ARG A 46 -5.89 -10.77 3.79
N ALA A 47 -4.94 -11.39 4.49
CA ALA A 47 -5.09 -11.74 5.90
C ALA A 47 -5.20 -10.52 6.83
N ARG A 48 -4.73 -9.33 6.40
CA ARG A 48 -4.88 -8.05 7.12
C ARG A 48 -6.30 -7.80 7.62
N ARG A 49 -7.32 -8.20 6.86
CA ARG A 49 -8.72 -8.00 7.26
C ARG A 49 -9.02 -8.69 8.59
N ARG A 50 -8.51 -9.91 8.78
CA ARG A 50 -8.68 -10.70 10.01
C ARG A 50 -7.99 -10.04 11.21
N LEU A 51 -6.83 -9.41 11.00
CA LEU A 51 -6.15 -8.64 12.05
C LEU A 51 -7.03 -7.49 12.55
N ARG A 52 -7.70 -6.77 11.64
CA ARG A 52 -8.64 -5.71 12.01
C ARG A 52 -9.86 -6.24 12.78
N GLU A 53 -10.40 -7.38 12.35
CA GLU A 53 -11.56 -8.02 12.98
C GLU A 53 -11.22 -8.62 14.37
N SER A 54 -9.98 -9.04 14.59
CA SER A 54 -9.53 -9.64 15.87
C SER A 54 -9.38 -8.66 17.04
N GLY A 55 -9.55 -7.34 16.82
CA GLY A 55 -9.33 -6.32 17.84
C GLY A 55 -7.85 -5.97 18.11
N VAL A 56 -6.89 -6.71 17.55
CA VAL A 56 -5.44 -6.38 17.55
C VAL A 56 -5.07 -5.37 16.45
N GLY A 57 -5.93 -5.23 15.44
CA GLY A 57 -5.70 -4.32 14.31
C GLY A 57 -5.65 -2.80 14.57
N PRO A 58 -6.09 -2.24 15.73
CA PRO A 58 -5.74 -0.88 16.12
C PRO A 58 -4.26 -0.73 16.49
N THR A 59 -3.61 -1.84 16.85
CA THR A 59 -2.21 -1.89 17.28
C THR A 59 -1.31 -2.24 16.10
N VAL A 60 -1.65 -3.29 15.34
CA VAL A 60 -0.81 -3.79 14.24
C VAL A 60 -1.38 -3.45 12.86
N TYR A 61 -0.59 -2.78 12.03
CA TYR A 61 -0.96 -2.42 10.66
C TYR A 61 -0.04 -3.07 9.63
N VAL A 62 -0.65 -3.58 8.54
CA VAL A 62 0.08 -4.19 7.42
C VAL A 62 -0.17 -3.41 6.14
N ASN A 63 0.90 -2.93 5.52
CA ASN A 63 0.87 -2.13 4.30
C ASN A 63 1.84 -2.68 3.25
N GLU A 64 1.59 -2.40 1.96
CA GLU A 64 2.58 -2.64 0.91
C GLU A 64 3.80 -1.72 1.09
N ASP A 65 4.97 -2.20 0.66
CA ASP A 65 6.18 -1.37 0.60
C ASP A 65 6.25 -0.59 -0.72
N LEU A 66 5.82 0.68 -0.66
CA LEU A 66 5.78 1.56 -1.82
C LEU A 66 7.05 2.41 -1.93
N THR A 67 7.40 2.80 -3.16
CA THR A 67 8.43 3.83 -3.40
C THR A 67 8.04 5.17 -2.78
N ARG A 68 9.02 6.05 -2.56
CA ARG A 68 8.77 7.37 -1.95
C ARG A 68 7.74 8.17 -2.74
N ARG A 69 7.82 8.13 -4.07
CA ARG A 69 6.89 8.79 -4.99
C ARG A 69 5.47 8.26 -4.81
N ARG A 70 5.30 6.94 -4.73
CA ARG A 70 4.00 6.29 -4.55
C ARG A 70 3.43 6.47 -3.14
N VAL A 71 4.26 6.53 -2.11
CA VAL A 71 3.84 6.92 -0.76
C VAL A 71 3.27 8.34 -0.77
N ALA A 72 3.96 9.28 -1.41
CA ALA A 72 3.47 10.67 -1.53
C ALA A 72 2.14 10.73 -2.31
N LEU A 73 2.03 9.97 -3.41
CA LEU A 73 0.79 9.86 -4.18
C LEU A 73 -0.35 9.29 -3.32
N ALA A 74 -0.10 8.18 -2.60
CA ALA A 74 -1.08 7.55 -1.72
C ALA A 74 -1.50 8.46 -0.56
N LYS A 75 -0.62 9.35 -0.09
CA LYS A 75 -0.97 10.38 0.91
C LYS A 75 -1.91 11.42 0.31
N LYS A 76 -1.61 11.90 -0.90
CA LYS A 76 -2.44 12.87 -1.63
C LYS A 76 -3.82 12.30 -1.96
N THR A 77 -3.92 11.04 -2.41
CA THR A 77 -5.22 10.41 -2.69
C THR A 77 -6.05 10.22 -1.43
N ARG A 78 -5.44 9.85 -0.29
CA ARG A 78 -6.15 9.80 0.99
C ARG A 78 -6.69 11.17 1.43
N GLN A 79 -5.97 12.26 1.14
CA GLN A 79 -6.48 13.61 1.38
C GLN A 79 -7.70 13.91 0.52
N LEU A 80 -7.68 13.53 -0.77
CA LEU A 80 -8.83 13.67 -1.68
C LEU A 80 -10.05 12.88 -1.21
N LYS A 81 -9.84 11.68 -0.66
CA LYS A 81 -10.91 10.91 -0.02
C LYS A 81 -11.48 11.65 1.19
N LYS A 82 -10.61 12.20 2.04
CA LYS A 82 -11.02 12.96 3.23
C LYS A 82 -11.82 14.21 2.87
N SER A 83 -11.44 14.91 1.80
CA SER A 83 -12.17 16.07 1.27
C SER A 83 -13.37 15.69 0.39
N ARG A 84 -13.72 14.40 0.29
CA ARG A 84 -14.87 13.86 -0.46
C ARG A 84 -14.82 14.14 -1.97
N ASN A 85 -13.63 14.34 -2.54
CA ASN A 85 -13.45 14.47 -3.99
C ASN A 85 -13.41 13.11 -4.72
N ILE A 86 -13.17 12.04 -3.99
CA ILE A 86 -13.20 10.66 -4.49
C ILE A 86 -13.95 9.78 -3.49
N ASN A 87 -14.48 8.66 -3.97
CA ASN A 87 -15.24 7.73 -3.14
C ASN A 87 -14.29 6.91 -2.24
N ASP A 88 -13.25 6.31 -2.84
CA ASP A 88 -12.30 5.50 -2.09
C ASP A 88 -10.91 5.46 -2.74
N CYS A 89 -9.90 5.05 -1.97
CA CYS A 89 -8.55 4.81 -2.46
C CYS A 89 -7.84 3.71 -1.66
N TRP A 90 -7.06 2.89 -2.34
CA TRP A 90 -6.23 1.85 -1.74
C TRP A 90 -4.97 1.60 -2.57
N THR A 91 -4.15 0.64 -2.17
CA THR A 91 -2.97 0.23 -2.93
C THR A 91 -3.09 -1.24 -3.31
N PHE A 92 -2.62 -1.58 -4.51
CA PHE A 92 -2.63 -2.94 -5.02
C PHE A 92 -1.46 -3.15 -5.98
N ASN A 93 -0.65 -4.18 -5.74
CA ASN A 93 0.51 -4.53 -6.57
C ASN A 93 1.47 -3.35 -6.78
N GLY A 94 1.67 -2.54 -5.74
CA GLY A 94 2.55 -1.38 -5.83
C GLY A 94 1.97 -0.24 -6.66
N LYS A 95 0.66 -0.21 -6.92
CA LYS A 95 -0.04 0.91 -7.56
C LYS A 95 -1.03 1.55 -6.59
N VAL A 96 -1.28 2.85 -6.78
CA VAL A 96 -2.31 3.58 -6.04
C VAL A 96 -3.60 3.52 -6.86
N VAL A 97 -4.63 2.91 -6.30
CA VAL A 97 -5.93 2.71 -6.93
C VAL A 97 -6.93 3.72 -6.36
N VAL A 98 -7.73 4.34 -7.22
CA VAL A 98 -8.73 5.34 -6.85
C VAL A 98 -10.08 4.95 -7.41
N LYS A 99 -11.12 5.01 -6.58
CA LYS A 99 -12.52 4.90 -6.97
C LYS A 99 -13.13 6.31 -7.03
N THR A 100 -13.55 6.72 -8.22
CA THR A 100 -14.20 8.03 -8.44
C THR A 100 -15.58 8.06 -7.78
N ILE A 101 -16.15 9.27 -7.68
CA ILE A 101 -17.50 9.47 -7.15
C ILE A 101 -18.53 8.67 -7.96
N ASP A 102 -18.36 8.64 -9.28
CA ASP A 102 -19.21 7.89 -10.23
C ASP A 102 -19.02 6.36 -10.15
N GLY A 103 -18.16 5.88 -9.25
CA GLY A 103 -17.94 4.46 -9.00
C GLY A 103 -16.88 3.80 -9.89
N VAL A 104 -16.27 4.54 -10.84
CA VAL A 104 -15.22 4.03 -11.73
C VAL A 104 -13.91 3.82 -10.95
N VAL A 105 -13.26 2.67 -11.14
CA VAL A 105 -12.00 2.31 -10.48
C VAL A 105 -10.82 2.48 -11.43
N ASN A 106 -9.91 3.40 -11.10
CA ASN A 106 -8.67 3.65 -11.83
C ASN A 106 -7.50 2.96 -11.14
N ARG A 107 -6.76 2.12 -11.87
CA ARG A 107 -5.71 1.22 -11.34
C ARG A 107 -4.33 1.50 -11.93
#